data_AF-A0A7X3UTB4-F1
#
_entry.id   AF-A0A7X3UTB4-F1
#
_cell.length_a   1.000
_cell.length_b   1.000
_cell.length_c   1.000
_cell.angle_alpha   90.00
_cell.angle_beta   90.00
_cell.angle_gamma   90.00
#
_symmetry.space_group_name_H-M   'P 1'
#
loop_
_entity.id
_entity.type
_entity.pdbx_description
1 polymer ?
#
loop_
_entity_poly.entity_id
_entity_poly.type
_entity_poly.pdbx_seq_one_letter_code
_entity_poly.pdbx_strand_id
1 'polypeptide(L)'
;MDTHATVREFEAAGIETKQAEAIVKAMSWSRNDLVTKTDLAGFAKKEDLEELKSRLDSISAKMERFATKAYLEKFATKEDLERFATREDLKRFATKEDLEELKSRVDSLSAKMELFVTKEESKRFATKEDLVVIRAEMAAMKSDLEKQISSAVNKMMICMITMSALIVGMMKYL
;
A
#
# COMPACT_ATOMS: atom_id res chain seq x y z
N MET A 1 50.96 3.99 -73.48
CA MET A 1 51.22 4.68 -74.76
C MET A 1 52.36 3.95 -75.42
N ASP A 2 52.22 3.59 -76.69
CA ASP A 2 53.34 3.04 -77.44
C ASP A 2 54.26 4.19 -77.86
N THR A 3 55.40 4.31 -77.19
CA THR A 3 56.38 5.38 -77.42
C THR A 3 57.01 5.26 -78.81
N HIS A 4 57.15 4.06 -79.36
CA HIS A 4 57.76 3.84 -80.67
C HIS A 4 56.82 4.26 -81.81
N ALA A 5 55.52 4.04 -81.65
CA ALA A 5 54.52 4.54 -82.61
C ALA A 5 54.53 6.08 -82.69
N THR A 6 54.59 6.76 -81.55
CA THR A 6 54.62 8.24 -81.52
C THR A 6 55.91 8.85 -82.06
N VAL A 7 57.06 8.19 -81.84
CA VAL A 7 58.33 8.66 -82.42
C VAL A 7 58.29 8.58 -83.95
N ARG A 8 57.74 7.49 -84.51
CA ARG A 8 57.57 7.35 -85.97
C ARG A 8 56.64 8.40 -86.58
N GLU A 9 55.60 8.80 -85.86
CA GLU A 9 54.70 9.88 -86.30
C GLU A 9 55.41 11.24 -86.32
N PHE A 10 56.27 11.52 -85.34
CA PHE A 10 57.10 12.74 -85.32
C PHE A 10 58.16 12.73 -86.42
N GLU A 11 58.78 11.58 -86.68
CA GLU A 11 59.71 11.40 -87.80
C GLU A 11 59.02 11.65 -89.16
N ALA A 12 57.80 11.11 -89.35
CA ALA A 12 57.00 11.34 -90.55
C ALA A 12 56.59 12.82 -90.73
N ALA A 13 56.51 13.59 -89.63
CA ALA A 13 56.30 15.03 -89.64
C ALA A 13 57.59 15.85 -89.87
N GLY A 14 58.73 15.19 -90.13
CA GLY A 14 60.00 15.84 -90.44
C GLY A 14 60.86 16.21 -89.22
N ILE A 15 60.56 15.66 -88.04
CA ILE A 15 61.36 15.86 -86.82
C ILE A 15 62.49 14.84 -86.77
N GLU A 16 63.71 15.29 -86.46
CA GLU A 16 64.87 14.40 -86.36
C GLU A 16 64.69 13.41 -85.20
N THR A 17 65.14 12.17 -85.36
CA THR A 17 64.89 11.06 -84.42
C THR A 17 65.25 11.40 -82.97
N LYS A 18 66.41 12.03 -82.77
CA LYS A 18 66.87 12.49 -81.44
C LYS A 18 65.94 13.53 -80.81
N GLN A 19 65.37 14.41 -81.62
CA GLN A 19 64.42 15.43 -81.16
C GLN A 19 63.08 14.78 -80.82
N ALA A 20 62.60 13.84 -81.66
CA ALA A 20 61.36 13.09 -81.42
C ALA A 20 61.43 12.26 -80.12
N GLU A 21 62.54 11.57 -79.87
CA GLU A 21 62.77 10.82 -78.63
C GLU A 21 62.82 11.74 -77.39
N ALA A 22 63.50 12.88 -77.49
CA ALA A 22 63.56 13.86 -76.40
C ALA A 22 62.16 14.41 -76.06
N ILE A 23 61.35 14.70 -77.08
CA ILE A 23 59.97 15.18 -76.95
C ILE A 23 59.07 14.12 -76.29
N VAL A 24 59.13 12.87 -76.78
CA VAL A 24 58.33 11.75 -76.22
C VAL A 24 58.74 11.47 -74.78
N LYS A 25 60.03 11.53 -74.47
CA LYS A 25 60.54 11.34 -73.10
C LYS A 25 60.08 12.46 -72.16
N ALA A 26 60.14 13.72 -72.60
CA ALA A 26 59.64 14.86 -71.82
C ALA A 26 58.13 14.74 -71.57
N MET A 27 57.34 14.37 -72.59
CA MET A 27 55.90 14.14 -72.44
C MET A 27 55.57 12.97 -71.50
N SER A 28 56.41 11.94 -71.45
CA SER A 28 56.23 10.82 -70.53
C SER A 28 56.36 11.23 -69.06
N TRP A 29 57.31 12.12 -68.74
CA TRP A 29 57.46 12.64 -67.38
C TRP A 29 56.26 13.50 -66.98
N SER A 30 55.83 14.42 -67.85
CA SER A 30 54.64 15.23 -67.58
C SER A 30 53.37 14.41 -67.44
N ARG A 31 53.26 13.25 -68.09
CA ARG A 31 52.07 12.40 -67.99
C ARG A 31 51.99 11.62 -66.68
N ASN A 32 53.11 11.17 -66.14
CA ASN A 32 53.12 10.34 -64.92
C ASN A 32 52.75 11.14 -63.66
N ASP A 33 52.99 12.45 -63.66
CA ASP A 33 52.61 13.33 -62.54
C ASP A 33 51.18 13.89 -62.66
N LEU A 34 50.47 13.58 -63.75
CA LEU A 34 49.09 14.00 -63.95
C LEU A 34 48.11 13.03 -63.28
N VAL A 35 47.22 13.58 -62.47
CA VAL A 35 46.07 12.86 -61.91
C VAL A 35 45.18 12.36 -63.05
N THR A 36 44.85 11.07 -63.02
CA THR A 36 44.01 10.41 -64.00
C THR A 36 42.53 10.47 -63.59
N LYS A 37 41.62 10.26 -64.55
CA LYS A 37 40.18 10.13 -64.26
C LYS A 37 39.87 9.00 -63.28
N THR A 38 40.71 7.95 -63.26
CA THR A 38 40.60 6.84 -62.31
C THR A 38 40.99 7.25 -60.90
N ASP A 39 41.99 8.12 -60.74
CA ASP A 39 42.39 8.64 -59.42
C ASP A 39 41.28 9.51 -58.80
N LEU A 40 40.55 10.25 -59.62
CA LEU A 40 39.42 11.09 -59.18
C LEU A 40 38.15 10.29 -58.88
N ALA A 41 38.02 9.06 -59.39
CA ALA A 41 36.79 8.27 -59.24
C ALA A 41 36.51 7.83 -57.80
N GLY A 42 37.55 7.75 -56.96
CA GLY A 42 37.44 7.41 -55.54
C GLY A 42 37.19 8.59 -54.60
N PHE A 43 37.21 9.82 -55.10
CA PHE A 43 36.96 11.01 -54.27
C PHE A 43 35.46 11.24 -54.12
N ALA A 44 35.07 11.72 -52.93
CA ALA A 44 33.72 12.18 -52.68
C ALA A 44 33.39 13.32 -53.66
N LYS A 45 32.23 13.20 -54.29
CA LYS A 45 31.70 14.19 -55.21
C LYS A 45 30.92 15.24 -54.43
N LYS A 46 30.58 16.33 -55.12
CA LYS A 46 29.79 17.42 -54.53
C LYS A 46 28.43 16.92 -54.03
N GLU A 47 27.85 15.95 -54.74
CA GLU A 47 26.57 15.32 -54.40
C GLU A 47 26.63 14.58 -53.05
N ASP A 48 27.74 13.87 -52.76
CA ASP A 48 27.94 13.17 -51.49
C ASP A 48 27.96 14.15 -50.31
N LEU A 49 28.53 15.35 -50.53
CA LEU A 49 28.60 16.41 -49.55
C LEU A 49 27.21 17.03 -49.26
N GLU A 50 26.38 17.18 -50.30
CA GLU A 50 24.99 17.63 -50.13
C GLU A 50 24.13 16.60 -49.41
N GLU A 51 24.31 15.31 -49.71
CA GLU A 51 23.62 14.25 -48.98
C GLU A 51 23.99 14.24 -47.49
N LEU A 52 25.29 14.37 -47.17
CA LEU A 52 25.76 14.49 -45.79
C LEU A 52 25.16 15.70 -45.08
N LYS A 53 25.06 16.85 -45.76
CA LYS A 53 24.44 18.06 -45.21
C LYS A 53 22.95 17.84 -44.90
N SER A 54 22.21 17.21 -45.82
CA SER A 54 20.81 16.86 -45.61
C SER A 54 20.61 15.91 -44.42
N ARG A 55 21.48 14.90 -44.29
CA ARG A 55 21.46 13.98 -43.15
C ARG A 55 21.75 14.69 -41.83
N LEU A 56 22.69 15.63 -41.83
CA LEU A 56 23.01 16.44 -40.67
C LEU A 56 21.82 17.32 -40.24
N ASP A 57 21.14 17.96 -41.18
CA ASP A 57 19.95 18.77 -40.91
C ASP A 57 18.82 17.92 -40.31
N SER A 58 18.61 16.70 -40.84
CA SER A 58 17.63 15.75 -40.29
C SER A 58 17.96 15.31 -38.86
N ILE A 59 19.24 15.05 -38.57
CA ILE A 59 19.70 14.70 -37.23
C ILE A 59 19.50 15.88 -36.27
N SER A 60 19.87 17.09 -36.69
CA SER A 60 19.69 18.31 -35.90
C SER A 60 18.21 18.51 -35.54
N ALA A 61 17.30 18.42 -36.52
CA ALA A 61 15.86 18.56 -36.29
C ALA A 61 15.28 17.48 -35.35
N LYS A 62 15.78 16.25 -35.41
CA LYS A 62 15.40 15.19 -34.47
C LYS A 62 15.94 15.48 -33.07
N MET A 63 17.17 15.97 -32.97
CA MET A 63 17.84 16.24 -31.72
C MET A 63 17.19 17.42 -30.98
N GLU A 64 16.70 18.44 -31.66
CA GLU A 64 15.91 19.54 -31.05
C GLU A 64 14.67 19.04 -30.29
N ARG A 65 14.00 18.00 -30.81
CA ARG A 65 12.84 17.39 -30.13
C ARG A 65 13.22 16.67 -28.83
N PHE A 66 14.43 16.14 -28.73
CA PHE A 66 14.90 15.40 -27.55
C PHE A 66 15.72 16.25 -26.58
N ALA A 67 16.41 17.27 -27.07
CA ALA A 67 17.38 18.08 -26.32
C ALA A 67 16.78 19.35 -25.72
N THR A 68 15.54 19.70 -26.05
CA THR A 68 14.90 20.85 -25.42
C THR A 68 14.54 20.52 -23.97
N LYS A 69 15.06 21.30 -23.03
CA LYS A 69 14.77 21.23 -21.59
C LYS A 69 13.26 21.12 -21.29
N ALA A 70 12.44 21.74 -22.14
CA ALA A 70 10.98 21.66 -22.12
C ALA A 70 10.40 20.23 -22.26
N TYR A 71 11.10 19.30 -22.90
CA TYR A 71 10.64 17.90 -22.99
C TYR A 71 10.85 17.15 -21.66
N LEU A 72 11.92 17.49 -20.92
CA LEU A 72 12.22 16.91 -19.61
C LEU A 72 11.29 17.45 -18.52
N GLU A 73 10.82 18.70 -18.65
CA GLU A 73 9.84 19.31 -17.72
C GLU A 73 8.48 18.59 -17.70
N LYS A 74 8.19 17.72 -18.68
CA LYS A 74 6.97 16.91 -18.69
C LYS A 74 7.05 15.67 -17.79
N PHE A 75 8.24 15.32 -17.31
CA PHE A 75 8.42 14.19 -16.41
C PHE A 75 8.30 14.65 -14.96
N ALA A 76 7.65 13.84 -14.14
CA ALA A 76 7.62 14.06 -12.69
C ALA A 76 9.05 14.03 -12.14
N THR A 77 9.37 15.02 -11.32
CA THR A 77 10.63 15.09 -10.57
C THR A 77 10.55 14.25 -9.30
N LYS A 78 11.69 14.07 -8.64
CA LYS A 78 11.72 13.35 -7.37
C LYS A 78 10.92 14.09 -6.29
N GLU A 79 11.02 15.42 -6.29
CA GLU A 79 10.32 16.33 -5.39
C GLU A 79 8.79 16.25 -5.59
N ASP A 80 8.32 16.04 -6.82
CA ASP A 80 6.89 15.85 -7.11
C ASP A 80 6.34 14.57 -6.46
N LEU A 81 7.16 13.51 -6.41
CA LEU A 81 6.78 12.21 -5.85
C LEU A 81 6.82 12.18 -4.31
N GLU A 82 7.64 13.01 -3.67
CA GLU A 82 7.73 13.08 -2.19
C GLU A 82 6.44 13.59 -1.52
N ARG A 83 5.56 14.27 -2.27
CA ARG A 83 4.28 14.76 -1.76
C ARG A 83 3.21 13.68 -1.63
N PHE A 84 3.43 12.50 -2.21
CA PHE A 84 2.45 11.42 -2.17
C PHE A 84 2.62 10.57 -0.91
N ALA A 85 1.50 10.25 -0.26
CA ALA A 85 1.48 9.29 0.84
C ALA A 85 1.97 7.91 0.36
N THR A 86 2.83 7.29 1.15
CA THR A 86 3.33 5.95 0.87
C THR A 86 2.35 4.88 1.36
N ARG A 87 2.58 3.61 0.98
CA ARG A 87 1.78 2.50 1.53
C ARG A 87 1.91 2.37 3.04
N GLU A 88 3.08 2.70 3.60
CA GLU A 88 3.30 2.69 5.04
C GLU A 88 2.49 3.78 5.74
N ASP A 89 2.33 4.95 5.12
CA ASP A 89 1.49 6.03 5.64
C ASP A 89 0.02 5.65 5.79
N LEU A 90 -0.47 4.68 5.00
CA LEU A 90 -1.85 4.26 5.02
C LEU A 90 -2.16 3.21 6.09
N LYS A 91 -1.16 2.49 6.62
CA LYS A 91 -1.36 1.43 7.62
C LYS A 91 -1.92 1.91 8.96
N ARG A 92 -1.79 3.20 9.27
CA ARG A 92 -2.31 3.81 10.51
C ARG A 92 -3.82 4.09 10.46
N PHE A 93 -4.44 4.00 9.29
CA PHE A 93 -5.87 4.28 9.14
C PHE A 93 -6.69 3.01 9.32
N ALA A 94 -7.84 3.14 9.98
CA ALA A 94 -8.82 2.08 10.07
C ALA A 94 -9.34 1.71 8.67
N THR A 95 -9.49 0.40 8.46
CA THR A 95 -10.07 -0.17 7.25
C THR A 95 -11.60 -0.17 7.34
N LYS A 96 -12.26 -0.54 6.24
CA LYS A 96 -13.72 -0.67 6.24
C LYS A 96 -14.16 -1.82 7.14
N GLU A 97 -13.37 -2.88 7.16
CA GLU A 97 -13.57 -4.06 7.99
C GLU A 97 -13.51 -3.72 9.48
N ASP A 98 -12.56 -2.88 9.90
CA ASP A 98 -12.46 -2.39 11.29
C ASP A 98 -13.73 -1.63 11.71
N LEU A 99 -14.31 -0.83 10.80
CA LEU A 99 -15.53 -0.07 11.06
C LEU A 99 -16.77 -0.96 11.14
N GLU A 100 -16.88 -1.99 10.30
CA GLU A 100 -17.97 -2.96 10.36
C GLU A 100 -17.89 -3.81 11.64
N GLU A 101 -16.69 -4.19 12.08
CA GLU A 101 -16.50 -4.86 13.36
C GLU A 101 -16.95 -3.95 14.52
N LEU A 102 -16.55 -2.67 14.50
CA LEU A 102 -16.96 -1.71 15.52
C LEU A 102 -18.48 -1.52 15.54
N LYS A 103 -19.12 -1.42 14.37
CA LYS A 103 -20.58 -1.30 14.24
C LYS A 103 -21.29 -2.51 14.83
N SER A 104 -20.85 -3.72 14.49
CA SER A 104 -21.36 -4.98 15.08
C SER A 104 -21.26 -4.98 16.61
N ARG A 105 -20.12 -4.54 17.16
CA ARG A 105 -19.92 -4.44 18.62
C ARG A 105 -20.86 -3.42 19.25
N VAL A 106 -21.05 -2.26 18.61
CA VAL A 106 -21.99 -1.22 19.07
C VAL A 106 -23.43 -1.73 19.03
N ASP A 107 -23.83 -2.41 17.95
CA ASP A 107 -25.17 -2.98 17.81
C ASP A 107 -25.44 -4.03 18.90
N SER A 108 -24.46 -4.90 19.18
CA SER A 108 -24.55 -5.88 20.28
C SER A 108 -24.64 -5.22 21.65
N LEU A 109 -23.86 -4.17 21.89
CA LEU A 109 -23.94 -3.39 23.14
C LEU A 109 -25.29 -2.68 23.26
N SER A 110 -25.81 -2.13 22.18
CA SER A 110 -27.12 -1.47 22.16
C SER A 110 -28.23 -2.47 22.49
N ALA A 111 -28.23 -3.65 21.86
CA ALA A 111 -29.21 -4.70 22.15
C ALA A 111 -29.13 -5.17 23.62
N LYS A 112 -27.91 -5.33 24.17
CA LYS A 112 -27.73 -5.65 25.59
C LYS A 112 -28.27 -4.54 26.49
N MET A 113 -28.00 -3.28 26.14
CA MET A 113 -28.48 -2.15 26.91
C MET A 113 -30.01 -2.06 26.86
N GLU A 114 -30.63 -2.33 25.72
CA GLU A 114 -32.09 -2.42 25.60
C GLU A 114 -32.67 -3.49 26.53
N LEU A 115 -32.06 -4.68 26.64
CA LEU A 115 -32.50 -5.70 27.60
C LEU A 115 -32.48 -5.18 29.05
N PHE A 116 -31.39 -4.53 29.47
CA PHE A 116 -31.28 -3.93 30.80
C PHE A 116 -32.28 -2.77 31.05
N VAL A 117 -32.61 -2.01 30.01
CA VAL A 117 -33.53 -0.88 30.09
C VAL A 117 -34.99 -1.36 30.05
N THR A 118 -35.27 -2.53 29.48
CA THR A 118 -36.63 -3.06 29.48
C THR A 118 -37.09 -3.34 30.91
N LYS A 119 -38.24 -2.74 31.24
CA LYS A 119 -38.90 -2.86 32.56
C LYS A 119 -39.17 -4.31 32.97
N GLU A 120 -39.18 -5.23 32.01
CA GLU A 120 -39.37 -6.68 32.19
C GLU A 120 -38.32 -7.34 33.09
N GLU A 121 -37.02 -7.05 32.90
CA GLU A 121 -35.98 -7.62 33.77
C GLU A 121 -35.97 -6.96 35.15
N SER A 122 -36.31 -5.66 35.22
CA SER A 122 -36.44 -4.93 36.48
C SER A 122 -37.53 -5.52 37.39
N LYS A 123 -38.62 -6.07 36.82
CA LYS A 123 -39.68 -6.76 37.56
C LYS A 123 -39.25 -8.09 38.20
N ARG A 124 -38.12 -8.68 37.76
CA ARG A 124 -37.59 -9.92 38.36
C ARG A 124 -36.79 -9.64 39.64
N PHE A 125 -36.45 -8.39 39.91
CA PHE A 125 -35.80 -8.01 41.16
C PHE A 125 -36.85 -7.79 42.25
N ALA A 126 -36.55 -8.29 43.45
CA ALA A 126 -37.36 -8.00 44.62
C ALA A 126 -37.46 -6.48 44.83
N THR A 127 -38.69 -5.99 44.88
CA THR A 127 -39.00 -4.59 45.12
C THR A 127 -38.99 -4.28 46.61
N LYS A 128 -39.08 -2.99 46.98
CA LYS A 128 -39.18 -2.59 48.39
C LYS A 128 -40.47 -3.12 49.02
N GLU A 129 -41.52 -3.22 48.22
CA GLU A 129 -42.82 -3.78 48.58
C GLU A 129 -42.70 -5.26 48.94
N ASP A 130 -41.98 -6.04 48.12
CA ASP A 130 -41.73 -7.47 48.40
C ASP A 130 -41.01 -7.67 49.74
N LEU A 131 -40.03 -6.80 50.05
CA LEU A 131 -39.32 -6.83 51.34
C LEU A 131 -40.23 -6.48 52.53
N VAL A 132 -41.22 -5.61 52.35
CA VAL A 132 -42.19 -5.26 53.40
C VAL A 132 -43.09 -6.46 53.70
N VAL A 133 -43.56 -7.18 52.67
CA VAL A 133 -44.37 -8.40 52.84
C VAL A 133 -43.57 -9.46 53.59
N ILE A 134 -42.35 -9.75 53.15
CA ILE A 134 -41.46 -10.72 53.82
C ILE A 134 -41.23 -10.33 55.29
N ARG A 135 -40.99 -9.04 55.58
CA ARG A 135 -40.81 -8.56 56.96
C ARG A 135 -42.07 -8.77 57.80
N ALA A 136 -43.26 -8.51 57.24
CA ALA A 136 -44.52 -8.71 57.94
C ALA A 136 -44.77 -10.19 58.24
N GLU A 137 -44.50 -11.08 57.28
CA GLU A 137 -44.60 -12.53 57.48
C GLU A 137 -43.61 -13.03 58.53
N MET A 138 -42.36 -12.56 58.50
CA MET A 138 -41.37 -12.87 59.54
C MET A 138 -41.81 -12.38 60.92
N ALA A 139 -42.42 -11.19 61.02
CA ALA A 139 -42.92 -10.66 62.28
C ALA A 139 -44.11 -11.47 62.83
N ALA A 140 -45.03 -11.89 61.95
CA ALA A 140 -46.15 -12.76 62.33
C ALA A 140 -45.65 -14.12 62.82
N MET A 141 -44.73 -14.75 62.08
CA MET A 141 -44.12 -16.02 62.46
C MET A 141 -43.39 -15.93 63.80
N LYS A 142 -42.66 -14.82 64.04
CA LYS A 142 -42.02 -14.55 65.32
C LYS A 142 -43.04 -14.47 66.47
N SER A 143 -44.14 -13.74 66.29
CA SER A 143 -45.18 -13.62 67.31
C SER A 143 -45.84 -14.96 67.63
N ASP A 144 -46.11 -15.79 66.62
CA ASP A 144 -46.71 -17.11 66.83
C ASP A 144 -45.74 -18.05 67.55
N LEU A 145 -44.45 -18.00 67.21
CA LEU A 145 -43.43 -18.76 67.93
C LEU A 145 -43.34 -18.35 69.42
N GLU A 146 -43.36 -17.05 69.71
CA GLU A 146 -43.36 -16.54 71.09
C GLU A 146 -44.58 -17.03 71.90
N LYS A 147 -45.77 -17.03 71.29
CA LYS A 147 -46.99 -17.58 71.92
C LYS A 147 -46.89 -19.08 72.17
N GLN A 148 -46.37 -19.86 71.21
CA GLN A 148 -46.19 -21.30 71.36
C GLN A 148 -45.23 -21.61 72.51
N ILE A 149 -44.09 -20.90 72.59
CA ILE A 149 -43.13 -21.03 73.68
C ILE A 149 -43.79 -20.71 75.03
N SER A 150 -44.52 -19.59 75.12
CA SER A 150 -45.21 -19.20 76.35
C SER A 150 -46.23 -20.26 76.81
N SER A 151 -47.02 -20.80 75.88
CA SER A 151 -47.98 -21.87 76.17
C SER A 151 -47.28 -23.15 76.66
N ALA A 152 -46.19 -23.55 76.01
CA ALA A 152 -45.42 -24.75 76.37
C ALA A 152 -44.79 -24.62 77.76
N VAL A 153 -44.17 -23.47 78.06
CA VAL A 153 -43.59 -23.18 79.38
C VAL A 153 -44.66 -23.23 80.46
N ASN A 154 -45.83 -22.63 80.23
CA ASN A 154 -46.91 -22.64 81.19
C ASN A 154 -47.43 -24.07 81.46
N LYS A 155 -47.65 -24.87 80.41
CA LYS A 155 -48.03 -26.30 80.54
C LYS A 155 -46.99 -27.10 81.34
N MET A 156 -45.70 -26.89 81.05
CA MET A 156 -44.61 -27.56 81.78
C MET A 156 -44.57 -27.16 83.26
N MET A 157 -44.77 -25.87 83.57
CA MET A 157 -44.83 -25.38 84.94
C MET A 157 -46.00 -25.98 85.72
N ILE A 158 -47.20 -26.02 85.12
CA ILE A 158 -48.39 -26.66 85.73
C ILE A 158 -48.12 -28.15 85.99
N CYS A 159 -47.50 -28.85 85.04
CA CYS A 159 -47.12 -30.26 85.20
C CYS A 159 -46.12 -30.45 86.37
N MET A 160 -45.09 -29.61 86.46
CA MET A 160 -44.12 -29.68 87.57
C MET A 160 -44.78 -29.42 88.93
N ILE A 161 -45.67 -28.43 89.03
CA ILE A 161 -46.40 -28.13 90.27
C ILE A 161 -47.30 -29.30 90.68
N THR A 162 -48.06 -29.86 89.73
CA THR A 162 -48.96 -31.00 90.02
C THR A 162 -48.19 -32.27 90.37
N MET A 163 -47.08 -32.57 89.69
CA MET A 163 -46.18 -33.67 90.06
C MET A 163 -45.58 -33.48 91.45
N SER A 164 -45.13 -32.27 91.79
CA SER A 164 -44.60 -31.95 93.12
C SER A 164 -45.67 -32.15 94.21
N ALA A 165 -46.90 -31.70 93.96
CA ALA A 165 -48.01 -31.88 94.89
C ALA A 165 -48.36 -33.36 95.10
N LEU A 166 -48.34 -34.19 94.05
CA LEU A 166 -48.54 -35.64 94.14
C LEU A 166 -47.45 -36.31 94.99
N ILE A 167 -46.17 -35.95 94.76
CA ILE A 167 -45.04 -36.48 95.55
C ILE A 167 -45.21 -36.17 97.04
N VAL A 168 -45.51 -34.92 97.41
CA VAL A 168 -45.76 -34.53 98.80
C VAL A 168 -46.97 -35.27 99.39
N GLY A 169 -48.02 -35.46 98.59
CA GLY A 169 -49.18 -36.25 98.99
C GLY A 169 -48.82 -37.68 99.34
N MET A 170 -48.08 -38.37 98.47
CA MET A 170 -47.64 -39.76 98.70
C MET A 170 -46.73 -39.89 99.93
N MET A 171 -45.85 -38.92 100.19
CA MET A 171 -44.99 -38.92 101.39
C MET A 171 -45.75 -38.81 102.72
N LYS A 172 -46.99 -38.30 102.75
CA LYS A 172 -47.81 -38.23 103.98
C LYS A 172 -48.47 -39.56 104.35
N TYR A 173 -48.53 -40.51 103.43
CA TYR A 173 -49.20 -41.81 103.61
C TYR A 173 -48.22 -42.98 103.84
N LEU A 174 -46.91 -42.71 103.88
CA LEU A 174 -45.83 -43.63 104.27
C LEU A 174 -45.40 -43.33 105.71
#